data_AF-A0A7D9EVQ0-F1
#
_entry.id   AF-A0A7D9EVQ0-F1
#
_cell.length_a   1.000
_cell.length_b   1.000
_cell.length_c   1.000
_cell.angle_alpha   90.00
_cell.angle_beta   90.00
_cell.angle_gamma   90.00
#
_symmetry.space_group_name_H-M   'P 1'
#
loop_
_entity.id
_entity.type
_entity.pdbx_description
1 polymer ?
#
loop_
_entity_poly.entity_id
_entity_poly.type
_entity_poly.pdbx_seq_one_letter_code
_entity_poly.pdbx_strand_id
1 'polypeptide(L)'
;MQDEAEKLEEEKLRLAEMEKVLKEQALRDSERVAFRENELMKRQDEKRLLQQKLSEEQEEKERRLEKLREQVCVNVTADPQRVLQSTEASRGHVIKKDDPAEPEELELQKPLFAIHTFNAQQLTADPRHKVEQALRQAGLHNTNYARQILANVKPLHPTRPDQHSSLFKE
;
A
#
# COMPACT_ATOMS: atom_id res chain seq x y z
N MET A 1 41.26 -26.12 -71.79
CA MET A 1 40.28 -26.94 -72.55
C MET A 1 39.96 -28.24 -71.84
N GLN A 2 40.93 -29.13 -71.53
CA GLN A 2 40.65 -30.38 -70.79
C GLN A 2 40.36 -30.13 -69.29
N ASP A 3 41.16 -29.30 -68.62
CA ASP A 3 40.97 -28.95 -67.19
C ASP A 3 39.65 -28.22 -66.86
N GLU A 4 39.02 -27.56 -67.83
CA GLU A 4 37.73 -26.88 -67.64
C GLU A 4 36.56 -27.85 -67.77
N ALA A 5 36.71 -28.88 -68.61
CA ALA A 5 35.71 -29.93 -68.77
C ALA A 5 35.64 -30.82 -67.53
N GLU A 6 36.78 -31.19 -66.95
CA GLU A 6 36.84 -31.98 -65.71
C GLU A 6 36.22 -31.23 -64.52
N LYS A 7 36.50 -29.93 -64.35
CA LYS A 7 35.87 -29.11 -63.31
C LYS A 7 34.35 -29.01 -63.46
N LEU A 8 33.86 -28.89 -64.70
CA LEU A 8 32.43 -28.88 -64.99
C LEU A 8 31.75 -30.22 -64.65
N GLU A 9 32.44 -31.34 -64.81
CA GLU A 9 31.92 -32.65 -64.41
C GLU A 9 31.90 -32.82 -62.88
N GLU A 10 32.96 -32.39 -62.19
CA GLU A 10 33.00 -32.39 -60.72
C GLU A 10 31.91 -31.50 -60.11
N GLU A 11 31.64 -30.33 -60.69
CA GLU A 11 30.55 -29.45 -60.27
C GLU A 11 29.17 -30.09 -60.49
N LYS A 12 28.96 -30.78 -61.61
CA LYS A 12 27.70 -31.51 -61.88
C LYS A 12 27.47 -32.63 -60.86
N LEU A 13 28.52 -33.37 -60.51
CA LEU A 13 28.44 -34.42 -59.50
C LEU A 13 28.12 -33.84 -58.12
N ARG A 14 28.77 -32.74 -57.73
CA ARG A 14 28.47 -32.01 -56.49
C ARG A 14 27.02 -31.50 -56.44
N LEU A 15 26.52 -30.95 -57.54
CA LEU A 15 25.13 -30.49 -57.64
C LEU A 15 24.14 -31.65 -57.50
N ALA A 16 24.41 -32.78 -58.15
CA ALA A 16 23.57 -33.98 -58.04
C ALA A 16 23.54 -34.56 -56.62
N GLU A 17 24.67 -34.52 -55.90
CA GLU A 17 24.73 -34.90 -54.49
C GLU A 17 23.94 -33.92 -53.60
N MET A 18 24.09 -32.62 -53.80
CA MET A 18 23.30 -31.61 -53.08
C MET A 18 21.80 -31.78 -53.32
N GLU A 19 21.37 -32.03 -54.56
CA GLU A 19 19.97 -32.26 -54.88
C GLU A 19 19.37 -33.47 -54.15
N LYS A 20 20.14 -34.56 -53.99
CA LYS A 20 19.70 -35.74 -53.24
C LYS A 20 19.47 -35.39 -51.77
N VAL A 21 20.42 -34.70 -51.16
CA VAL A 21 20.31 -34.26 -49.75
C VAL A 21 19.11 -33.34 -49.55
N LEU A 22 18.89 -32.39 -50.46
CA LEU A 22 17.74 -31.47 -50.40
C LEU A 22 16.41 -32.21 -50.55
N LYS A 23 16.31 -33.22 -51.42
CA LYS A 23 15.11 -34.05 -51.58
C LYS A 23 14.79 -34.85 -50.32
N GLU A 24 15.81 -35.44 -49.71
CA GLU A 24 15.65 -36.16 -48.43
C GLU A 24 15.22 -35.23 -47.29
N GLN A 25 15.80 -34.03 -47.22
CA GLN A 25 15.43 -33.01 -46.25
C GLN A 25 14.00 -32.51 -46.49
N ALA A 26 13.60 -32.27 -47.74
CA ALA A 26 12.26 -31.80 -48.08
C ALA A 26 11.16 -32.77 -47.62
N LEU A 27 11.39 -34.08 -47.76
CA LEU A 27 10.45 -35.09 -47.26
C LEU A 27 10.30 -35.01 -45.73
N ARG A 28 11.42 -35.01 -44.99
CA ARG A 28 11.40 -34.91 -43.51
C ARG A 28 10.78 -33.60 -43.03
N ASP A 29 11.07 -32.51 -43.73
CA ASP A 29 10.55 -31.18 -43.41
C ASP A 29 9.06 -31.09 -43.67
N SER A 30 8.55 -31.71 -44.74
CA SER A 30 7.12 -31.77 -45.03
C SER A 30 6.33 -32.49 -43.92
N GLU A 31 6.84 -33.63 -43.44
CA GLU A 31 6.23 -34.40 -42.35
C GLU A 31 6.24 -33.61 -41.04
N ARG A 32 7.38 -32.95 -40.73
CA ARG A 32 7.52 -32.11 -39.53
C ARG A 32 6.57 -30.92 -39.56
N VAL A 33 6.41 -30.26 -40.70
CA VAL A 33 5.50 -29.12 -40.85
C VAL A 33 4.06 -29.60 -40.67
N ALA A 34 3.64 -30.66 -41.36
CA ALA A 34 2.29 -31.22 -41.21
C ALA A 34 1.99 -31.62 -39.76
N PHE A 35 2.94 -32.23 -39.06
CA PHE A 35 2.80 -32.56 -37.64
C PHE A 35 2.59 -31.31 -36.78
N ARG A 36 3.41 -30.27 -36.98
CA ARG A 36 3.31 -29.02 -36.22
C ARG A 36 2.02 -28.25 -36.50
N GLU A 37 1.57 -28.23 -37.75
CA GLU A 37 0.28 -27.64 -38.13
C GLU A 37 -0.86 -28.35 -37.40
N ASN A 38 -0.86 -29.68 -37.38
CA ASN A 38 -1.87 -30.46 -36.66
C ASN A 38 -1.84 -30.20 -35.14
N GLU A 39 -0.66 -30.12 -34.52
CA GLU A 39 -0.56 -29.76 -33.09
C GLU A 39 -1.06 -28.34 -32.80
N LEU A 40 -0.74 -27.40 -33.69
CA LEU A 40 -1.17 -26.02 -33.56
C LEU A 40 -2.69 -25.92 -33.64
N MET A 41 -3.32 -26.61 -34.60
CA MET A 41 -4.78 -26.68 -34.74
C MET A 41 -5.43 -27.26 -33.48
N LYS A 42 -4.92 -28.38 -32.94
CA LYS A 42 -5.41 -28.95 -31.69
C LYS A 42 -5.36 -27.96 -30.53
N ARG A 43 -4.23 -27.27 -30.35
CA ARG A 43 -4.08 -26.25 -29.30
C ARG A 43 -5.03 -25.06 -29.49
N GLN A 44 -5.32 -24.66 -30.73
CA GLN A 44 -6.28 -23.60 -31.01
C GLN A 44 -7.70 -24.01 -30.67
N ASP A 45 -8.09 -25.24 -31.03
CA ASP A 45 -9.42 -25.75 -30.73
C ASP A 45 -9.64 -25.96 -29.22
N GLU A 46 -8.63 -26.47 -28.50
CA GLU A 46 -8.65 -26.56 -27.04
C GLU A 46 -8.83 -25.18 -26.38
N LYS A 47 -8.09 -24.17 -26.85
CA LYS A 47 -8.24 -22.79 -26.37
C LYS A 47 -9.63 -22.23 -26.64
N ARG A 48 -10.17 -22.46 -27.83
CA ARG A 48 -11.52 -22.00 -28.20
C ARG A 48 -12.59 -22.64 -27.31
N LEU A 49 -12.49 -23.95 -27.09
CA LEU A 49 -13.40 -24.68 -26.20
C LEU A 49 -13.31 -24.18 -24.75
N LEU A 50 -12.11 -23.91 -24.25
CA LEU A 50 -11.92 -23.37 -22.91
C LEU A 50 -12.54 -21.96 -22.79
N GLN A 51 -12.34 -21.10 -23.78
CA GLN A 51 -12.92 -19.76 -23.81
C GLN A 51 -14.45 -19.81 -23.82
N GLN A 52 -15.05 -20.69 -24.62
CA GLN A 52 -16.50 -20.89 -24.67
C GLN A 52 -17.07 -21.31 -23.31
N LYS A 53 -16.43 -22.29 -22.64
CA LYS A 53 -16.83 -22.71 -21.29
C LYS A 53 -16.76 -21.58 -20.28
N LEU A 54 -15.67 -20.79 -20.31
CA LEU A 54 -15.50 -19.66 -19.41
C LEU A 54 -16.56 -18.57 -19.66
N SER A 55 -16.92 -18.30 -20.91
CA SER A 55 -18.02 -17.36 -21.21
C SER A 55 -19.36 -17.87 -20.72
N GLU A 56 -19.67 -19.15 -20.90
CA GLU A 56 -20.92 -19.76 -20.41
C GLU A 56 -21.02 -19.69 -18.88
N GLU A 57 -19.92 -20.01 -18.17
CA GLU A 57 -19.86 -19.90 -16.70
C GLU A 57 -20.05 -18.46 -16.21
N GLN A 58 -19.48 -17.48 -16.93
CA GLN A 58 -19.63 -16.06 -16.61
C GLN A 58 -21.08 -15.61 -16.82
N GLU A 59 -21.69 -15.95 -17.95
CA GLU A 59 -23.10 -15.64 -18.23
C GLU A 59 -24.03 -16.26 -17.19
N GLU A 60 -23.80 -17.51 -16.80
CA GLU A 60 -24.59 -18.15 -15.74
C GLU A 60 -24.44 -17.44 -14.39
N LYS A 61 -23.21 -17.04 -14.04
CA LYS A 61 -22.93 -16.29 -12.82
C LYS A 61 -23.64 -14.94 -12.83
N GLU A 62 -23.59 -14.22 -13.95
CA GLU A 62 -24.28 -12.95 -14.13
C GLU A 62 -25.80 -13.11 -13.99
N ARG A 63 -26.39 -14.11 -14.65
CA ARG A 63 -27.83 -14.41 -14.51
C ARG A 63 -28.23 -14.73 -13.06
N ARG A 64 -27.39 -15.45 -12.31
CA ARG A 64 -27.65 -15.71 -10.87
C ARG A 64 -27.57 -14.43 -10.04
N LEU A 65 -26.60 -13.57 -10.32
CA LEU A 65 -26.43 -12.28 -9.65
C LEU A 65 -27.57 -11.31 -9.99
N GLU A 66 -28.05 -11.28 -11.22
CA GLU A 66 -29.20 -10.48 -11.64
C GLU A 66 -30.46 -10.88 -10.88
N LYS A 67 -30.76 -12.19 -10.77
CA LYS A 67 -31.88 -12.67 -9.94
C LYS A 67 -31.76 -12.25 -8.48
N LEU A 68 -30.55 -12.31 -7.90
CA LEU A 68 -30.31 -11.84 -6.54
C LEU A 68 -30.49 -10.33 -6.42
N ARG A 69 -30.03 -9.55 -7.40
CA ARG A 69 -30.25 -8.11 -7.46
C ARG A 69 -31.73 -7.80 -7.53
N GLU A 70 -32.52 -8.50 -8.35
CA GLU A 70 -33.98 -8.34 -8.41
C GLU A 70 -34.66 -8.67 -7.08
N GLN A 71 -34.21 -9.72 -6.37
CA GLN A 71 -34.75 -10.11 -5.06
C GLN A 71 -34.45 -9.09 -3.96
N VAL A 72 -33.25 -8.51 -3.97
CA VAL A 72 -32.77 -7.58 -2.93
C VAL A 72 -32.97 -6.11 -3.33
N CYS A 73 -33.37 -5.83 -4.57
CA CYS A 73 -33.54 -4.47 -5.07
C CYS A 73 -34.57 -3.75 -4.21
N VAL A 74 -34.11 -2.69 -3.56
CA VAL A 74 -34.97 -1.81 -2.79
C VAL A 74 -35.63 -0.86 -3.78
N ASN A 75 -36.93 -1.06 -4.05
CA ASN A 75 -37.74 -0.19 -4.90
C ASN A 75 -38.05 1.13 -4.18
N VAL A 76 -37.04 1.98 -4.00
CA VAL A 76 -37.17 3.32 -3.43
C VAL A 76 -36.63 4.32 -4.45
N THR A 77 -37.29 5.47 -4.56
CA THR A 77 -36.85 6.55 -5.45
C THR A 77 -35.44 7.00 -5.06
N ALA A 78 -34.59 7.27 -6.05
CA ALA A 78 -33.25 7.78 -5.81
C ALA A 78 -33.35 9.15 -5.13
N ASP A 79 -33.02 9.19 -3.83
CA ASP A 79 -33.02 10.41 -3.03
C ASP A 79 -31.56 10.86 -2.81
N PRO A 80 -31.05 11.82 -3.59
CA PRO A 80 -29.68 12.31 -3.44
C PRO A 80 -29.48 13.06 -2.12
N GLN A 81 -30.55 13.59 -1.50
CA GLN A 81 -30.45 14.30 -0.24
C GLN A 81 -30.11 13.34 0.90
N ARG A 82 -30.64 12.10 0.87
CA ARG A 82 -30.30 11.06 1.86
C ARG A 82 -28.80 10.74 1.90
N VAL A 83 -28.11 10.77 0.75
CA VAL A 83 -26.66 10.50 0.68
C VAL A 83 -25.85 11.63 1.32
N LEU A 84 -26.33 12.87 1.19
CA LEU A 84 -25.67 14.05 1.75
C LEU A 84 -26.04 14.28 3.23
N GLN A 85 -27.12 13.66 3.71
CA GLN A 85 -27.56 13.79 5.09
C GLN A 85 -26.64 13.03 6.05
N SER A 86 -26.38 13.65 7.20
CA SER A 86 -25.72 13.01 8.34
C SER A 86 -26.50 11.76 8.79
N THR A 87 -25.83 10.62 8.94
CA THR A 87 -26.43 9.43 9.55
C THR A 87 -26.79 9.68 11.03
N GLU A 88 -27.71 8.91 11.59
CA GLU A 88 -28.09 9.02 13.01
C GLU A 88 -26.87 8.87 13.94
N ALA A 89 -25.95 7.96 13.60
CA ALA A 89 -24.67 7.81 14.30
C ALA A 89 -23.79 9.07 14.20
N SER A 90 -23.71 9.70 13.02
CA SER A 90 -22.97 10.95 12.84
C SER A 90 -23.62 12.11 13.59
N ARG A 91 -24.95 12.17 13.67
CA ARG A 91 -25.67 13.20 14.45
C ARG A 91 -25.37 13.04 15.94
N GLY A 92 -25.37 11.81 16.46
CA GLY A 92 -24.98 11.51 17.84
C GLY A 92 -23.55 11.92 18.21
N HIS A 93 -22.65 12.02 17.23
CA HIS A 93 -21.28 12.47 17.46
C HIS A 93 -21.13 14.00 17.47
N VAL A 94 -22.03 14.73 16.80
CA VAL A 94 -21.96 16.19 16.64
C VAL A 94 -22.71 16.94 17.75
N ILE A 95 -23.67 16.30 18.42
CA ILE A 95 -24.54 16.89 19.48
C ILE A 95 -23.79 17.49 20.70
N LYS A 96 -22.47 17.35 20.84
CA LYS A 96 -21.77 17.68 22.11
C LYS A 96 -21.06 19.03 22.18
N LYS A 97 -21.26 19.96 21.25
CA LYS A 97 -20.62 21.29 21.33
C LYS A 97 -21.56 22.44 21.62
N ASP A 98 -22.79 22.41 21.11
CA ASP A 98 -23.69 23.57 21.16
C ASP A 98 -25.04 23.30 21.87
N ASP A 99 -25.30 22.07 22.36
CA ASP A 99 -26.55 21.73 23.04
C ASP A 99 -26.45 21.93 24.57
N PRO A 100 -27.28 22.82 25.18
CA PRO A 100 -27.21 23.15 26.62
C PRO A 100 -27.87 22.11 27.56
N ALA A 101 -28.34 20.96 27.04
CA ALA A 101 -29.24 20.05 27.76
C ALA A 101 -28.60 18.81 28.39
N GLU A 102 -27.32 18.51 28.13
CA GLU A 102 -26.72 17.23 28.55
C GLU A 102 -25.41 17.46 29.35
N PRO A 103 -25.50 17.76 30.66
CA PRO A 103 -24.32 17.83 31.52
C PRO A 103 -23.61 16.47 31.70
N GLU A 104 -24.29 15.34 31.44
CA GLU A 104 -23.74 13.99 31.60
C GLU A 104 -22.68 13.63 30.55
N GLU A 105 -22.80 14.13 29.32
CA GLU A 105 -21.86 13.79 28.24
C GLU A 105 -20.53 14.54 28.32
N LEU A 106 -20.51 15.70 28.99
CA LEU A 106 -19.28 16.40 29.37
C LEU A 106 -18.49 15.62 30.43
N GLU A 107 -19.16 14.78 31.22
CA GLU A 107 -18.50 13.93 32.21
C GLU A 107 -17.73 12.78 31.57
N LEU A 108 -18.18 12.29 30.41
CA LEU A 108 -17.47 11.27 29.61
C LEU A 108 -16.14 11.76 29.02
N GLN A 109 -15.96 13.08 28.86
CA GLN A 109 -14.68 13.66 28.43
C GLN A 109 -13.72 13.93 29.59
N LYS A 110 -14.15 13.72 30.84
CA LYS A 110 -13.22 13.76 31.99
C LYS A 110 -12.36 12.50 31.96
N PRO A 111 -11.05 12.60 32.25
CA PRO A 111 -10.21 11.42 32.34
C PRO A 111 -10.74 10.48 33.43
N LEU A 112 -10.65 9.16 33.17
CA LEU A 112 -11.11 8.12 34.11
C LEU A 112 -10.44 8.22 35.49
N PHE A 113 -9.24 8.80 35.57
CA PHE A 113 -8.49 9.04 36.80
C PHE A 113 -8.08 10.50 36.91
N ALA A 114 -7.94 10.98 38.15
CA ALA A 114 -7.40 12.30 38.43
C ALA A 114 -5.94 12.40 37.93
N ILE A 115 -5.71 13.29 36.96
CA ILE A 115 -4.38 13.54 36.42
C ILE A 115 -3.66 14.52 37.35
N HIS A 116 -2.78 14.02 38.21
CA HIS A 116 -1.92 14.84 39.07
C HIS A 116 -0.71 15.36 38.28
N THR A 117 -0.94 16.32 37.40
CA THR A 117 0.12 17.01 36.63
C THR A 117 0.34 18.43 37.12
N PHE A 118 1.38 19.06 36.61
CA PHE A 118 1.68 20.45 36.92
C PHE A 118 0.73 21.40 36.19
N ASN A 119 0.19 22.37 36.91
CA ASN A 119 -0.57 23.46 36.32
C ASN A 119 0.35 24.44 35.58
N ALA A 120 -0.18 25.17 34.60
CA ALA A 120 0.58 26.19 33.86
C ALA A 120 1.24 27.24 34.80
N GLN A 121 0.55 27.59 35.89
CA GLN A 121 1.10 28.50 36.91
C GLN A 121 2.28 27.87 37.67
N GLN A 122 2.25 26.57 37.93
CA GLN A 122 3.35 25.86 38.60
C GLN A 122 4.57 25.75 37.69
N LEU A 123 4.36 25.49 36.39
CA LEU A 123 5.44 25.46 35.40
C LEU A 123 6.10 26.83 35.23
N THR A 124 5.29 27.89 35.14
CA THR A 124 5.80 29.26 34.99
C THR A 124 6.44 29.81 36.26
N ALA A 125 6.14 29.25 37.43
CA ALA A 125 6.78 29.60 38.69
C ALA A 125 8.24 29.13 38.76
N ASP A 126 8.62 28.05 38.07
CA ASP A 126 9.95 27.46 38.13
C ASP A 126 11.03 28.44 37.61
N PRO A 127 12.06 28.77 38.43
CA PRO A 127 13.14 29.65 38.00
C PRO A 127 13.90 29.12 36.77
N ARG A 128 14.05 27.79 36.64
CA ARG A 128 14.74 27.20 35.48
C ARG A 128 13.97 27.43 34.19
N HIS A 129 12.64 27.32 34.24
CA HIS A 129 11.78 27.58 33.09
C HIS A 129 11.85 29.05 32.64
N LYS A 130 11.84 29.99 33.59
CA LYS A 130 11.99 31.44 33.27
C LYS A 130 13.32 31.75 32.59
N VAL A 131 14.42 31.18 33.09
CA VAL A 131 15.76 31.37 32.50
C VAL A 131 15.84 30.75 31.11
N GLU A 132 15.30 29.54 30.93
CA GLU A 132 15.25 28.90 29.61
C GLU A 132 14.44 29.73 28.60
N GLN A 133 13.28 30.26 29.00
CA GLN A 133 12.44 31.09 28.15
C GLN A 133 13.18 32.37 27.72
N ALA A 134 13.89 33.03 28.64
CA ALA A 134 14.71 34.20 28.33
C ALA A 134 15.85 33.85 27.34
N LEU A 135 16.54 32.72 27.54
CA LEU A 135 17.60 32.25 26.63
C LEU A 135 17.05 31.88 25.25
N ARG A 136 15.82 31.35 25.18
CA ARG A 136 15.13 31.05 23.92
C ARG A 136 14.75 32.34 23.18
N GLN A 137 14.22 33.33 23.89
CA GLN A 137 13.92 34.65 23.32
C GLN A 137 15.18 35.34 22.79
N ALA A 138 16.32 35.17 23.47
CA ALA A 138 17.63 35.67 23.03
C ALA A 138 18.31 34.79 21.94
N GLY A 139 17.72 33.66 21.55
CA GLY A 139 18.30 32.74 20.56
C GLY A 139 19.50 31.90 21.05
N LEU A 140 19.84 31.93 22.33
CA LEU A 140 21.05 31.30 22.91
C LEU A 140 20.84 29.89 23.47
N HIS A 141 19.62 29.37 23.45
CA HIS A 141 19.23 28.09 24.06
C HIS A 141 20.10 26.88 23.67
N ASN A 142 20.62 26.81 22.44
CA ASN A 142 21.43 25.67 21.96
C ASN A 142 22.92 25.76 22.29
N THR A 143 23.37 26.85 22.94
CA THR A 143 24.79 27.07 23.22
C THR A 143 25.27 26.29 24.45
N ASN A 144 26.57 26.01 24.51
CA ASN A 144 27.19 25.44 25.72
C ASN A 144 27.02 26.36 26.95
N TYR A 145 26.95 27.67 26.71
CA TYR A 145 26.69 28.69 27.73
C TYR A 145 25.31 28.50 28.38
N ALA A 146 24.25 28.33 27.58
CA ALA A 146 22.91 28.04 28.08
C ALA A 146 22.89 26.73 28.91
N ARG A 147 23.61 25.69 28.46
CA ARG A 147 23.71 24.42 29.18
C ARG A 147 24.35 24.58 30.57
N GLN A 148 25.44 25.35 30.66
CA GLN A 148 26.12 25.62 31.93
C GLN A 148 25.22 26.42 32.89
N ILE A 149 24.53 27.45 32.38
CA ILE A 149 23.61 28.23 33.21
C ILE A 149 22.48 27.36 33.74
N LEU A 150 21.80 26.61 32.86
CA LEU A 150 20.66 25.78 33.26
C LEU A 150 21.03 24.66 34.24
N ALA A 151 22.28 24.18 34.21
CA ALA A 151 22.80 23.23 35.19
C ALA A 151 22.98 23.85 36.58
N ASN A 152 23.33 25.14 36.64
CA ASN A 152 23.58 25.85 37.89
C ASN A 152 22.29 26.40 38.54
N VAL A 153 21.19 26.53 37.80
CA VAL A 153 19.91 27.00 38.34
C VAL A 153 19.31 25.94 39.26
N LYS A 154 19.10 26.31 40.52
CA LYS A 154 18.45 25.45 41.51
C LYS A 154 16.94 25.31 41.21
N PRO A 155 16.36 24.10 41.33
CA PRO A 155 14.92 23.92 41.22
C PRO A 155 14.18 24.67 42.34
N LEU A 156 12.89 24.98 42.12
CA LEU A 156 12.05 25.69 43.09
C LEU A 156 11.95 24.95 44.44
N HIS A 157 11.87 23.62 44.37
CA HIS A 157 11.87 22.74 45.53
C HIS A 157 13.12 21.86 45.51
N PRO A 158 13.82 21.70 46.65
CA PRO A 158 14.92 20.75 46.74
C PRO A 158 14.41 19.34 46.50
N THR A 159 15.28 18.46 46.02
CA THR A 159 15.01 17.03 45.93
C THR A 159 14.62 16.51 47.30
N ARG A 160 13.69 15.55 47.35
CA ARG A 160 13.31 14.94 48.62
C ARG A 160 14.52 14.23 49.25
N PRO A 161 14.63 14.18 50.60
CA PRO A 161 15.81 13.67 51.28
C PRO A 161 16.11 12.19 51.00
N ASP A 162 15.08 11.39 50.72
CA ASP A 162 15.16 9.99 50.31
C ASP A 162 15.68 9.79 48.87
N GLN A 163 15.62 10.83 48.03
CA GLN A 163 16.05 10.80 46.63
C GLN A 163 17.51 11.21 46.42
N HIS A 164 18.24 11.51 47.50
CA HIS A 164 19.66 11.82 47.38
C HIS A 164 20.47 10.57 47.01
N SER A 165 21.07 10.56 45.82
CA SER A 165 22.02 9.51 45.44
C SER A 165 23.30 9.62 46.27
N SER A 166 23.74 8.53 46.89
CA SER A 166 25.05 8.44 47.57
C SER A 166 26.22 8.28 46.62
N LEU A 167 25.97 7.98 45.34
CA LEU A 167 26.99 7.64 44.34
C LEU A 167 27.91 8.79 43.93
N PHE A 168 27.52 10.05 44.17
CA PHE A 168 28.24 11.24 43.70
C PHE A 168 28.62 12.19 44.85
N LYS A 169 28.79 11.67 46.06
CA LYS A 169 29.33 12.44 47.18
C LYS A 169 30.86 12.30 47.16
N GLU A 170 31.57 13.42 46.98
CA GLU A 170 32.97 13.55 47.42
C GLU A 170 33.06 13.67 48.94
#